data_AF-A0A3S9ZHC0-F1
#
_entry.id   AF-A0A3S9ZHC0-F1
#
_cell.length_a   1.000
_cell.length_b   1.000
_cell.length_c   1.000
_cell.angle_alpha   90.00
_cell.angle_beta   90.00
_cell.angle_gamma   90.00
#
_symmetry.space_group_name_H-M   'P 1'
#
loop_
_entity.id
_entity.type
_entity.pdbx_description
1 polymer ?
#
loop_
_entity_poly.entity_id
_entity_poly.type
_entity_poly.pdbx_seq_one_letter_code
_entity_poly.pdbx_strand_id
1 'polypeptide(L)' 'METLAYAQVEFIPARRVEFQDWRKSSHSNPDGACVEVARPCRDQVLFRDSKVPQGGVVCVSPDAAAALVTALVKGGC' A
#
# COMPACT_ATOMS: atom_id res chain seq x y z
N MET A 1 -25.12 14.49 -6.47
CA MET A 1 -23.69 14.82 -6.32
C MET A 1 -23.21 14.29 -4.97
N GLU A 2 -23.13 12.97 -4.81
CA GLU A 2 -22.49 12.37 -3.64
C GLU A 2 -21.81 11.11 -4.12
N THR A 3 -20.50 11.23 -4.36
CA THR A 3 -19.64 10.12 -4.74
C THR A 3 -19.45 9.25 -3.50
N LEU A 4 -20.42 8.37 -3.25
CA LEU A 4 -20.26 7.23 -2.34
C LEU A 4 -19.39 6.17 -3.05
N ALA A 5 -18.10 6.47 -3.17
CA ALA A 5 -17.06 5.47 -3.43
C ALA A 5 -16.19 5.33 -2.17
N TYR A 6 -16.85 5.08 -1.04
CA TYR A 6 -16.20 4.71 0.22
C TYR A 6 -16.17 3.19 0.31
N ALA A 7 -15.37 2.55 -0.54
CA ALA A 7 -15.15 1.10 -0.49
C ALA A 7 -13.86 0.76 -1.23
N GLN A 8 -12.70 1.05 -0.64
CA GLN A 8 -11.44 0.76 -1.32
C GLN A 8 -10.22 0.67 -0.41
N VAL A 9 -10.40 0.48 0.91
CA VAL A 9 -9.29 0.06 1.78
C VAL A 9 -9.63 -1.34 2.27
N GLU A 10 -9.24 -2.34 1.49
CA GLU A 10 -9.42 -3.73 1.88
C GLU A 10 -8.12 -4.25 2.50
N PHE A 11 -8.26 -4.83 3.70
CA PHE A 11 -7.19 -5.59 4.33
C PHE A 11 -7.22 -7.01 3.77
N ILE A 12 -6.28 -7.32 2.88
CA ILE A 12 -6.16 -8.64 2.28
C ILE A 12 -5.13 -9.44 3.10
N PRO A 13 -5.45 -10.64 3.61
CA PRO A 13 -4.46 -11.46 4.28
C PRO A 13 -3.39 -11.89 3.26
N ALA A 14 -2.09 -11.87 3.62
CA ALA A 14 -0.99 -12.18 2.70
C ALA A 14 -1.17 -13.48 1.91
N ARG A 15 -1.79 -14.50 2.51
CA ARG A 15 -2.12 -15.78 1.85
C ARG A 15 -3.04 -15.69 0.63
N ARG A 16 -3.66 -14.53 0.35
CA ARG A 16 -4.48 -14.29 -0.84
C ARG A 16 -3.77 -13.41 -1.88
N VAL A 17 -2.57 -12.92 -1.57
CA VAL A 17 -1.79 -12.06 -2.46
C VAL A 17 -0.69 -12.88 -3.12
N GLU A 18 -1.00 -13.45 -4.28
CA GLU A 18 -0.07 -14.25 -5.10
C GLU A 18 0.90 -13.38 -5.92
N PHE A 19 0.84 -12.06 -5.75
CA PHE A 19 1.67 -11.12 -6.51
C PHE A 19 3.09 -11.06 -5.92
N GLN A 20 4.10 -11.37 -6.74
CA GLN A 20 5.50 -11.48 -6.29
C GLN A 20 6.36 -10.25 -6.58
N ASP A 21 5.93 -9.33 -7.45
CA ASP A 21 6.71 -8.14 -7.84
C ASP A 21 6.58 -6.98 -6.82
N TRP A 22 6.97 -7.26 -5.58
CA TRP A 22 7.06 -6.24 -4.53
C TRP A 22 8.31 -5.38 -4.73
N ARG A 23 8.12 -4.06 -4.73
CA ARG A 23 9.21 -3.10 -4.73
C ARG A 23 9.38 -2.48 -3.36
N LYS A 24 10.54 -2.69 -2.75
CA LYS A 24 10.94 -2.01 -1.52
C LYS A 24 11.20 -0.52 -1.78
N SER A 25 10.81 0.33 -0.84
CA SER A 25 11.10 1.77 -0.91
C SER A 25 12.62 2.04 -0.86
N SER A 26 13.10 3.06 -1.59
CA SER A 26 14.49 3.51 -1.52
C SER A 26 14.83 4.30 -0.25
N HIS A 27 13.81 4.67 0.54
CA HIS A 27 13.97 5.41 1.80
C HIS A 27 14.12 4.47 3.02
N SER A 28 14.37 3.18 2.80
CA SER A 28 14.64 2.22 3.88
C SER A 28 16.03 2.42 4.45
N ASN A 29 16.13 2.57 5.78
CA ASN A 29 17.39 2.33 6.47
C ASN A 29 17.77 0.83 6.40
N PRO A 30 19.06 0.50 6.43
CA PRO A 30 19.55 -0.88 6.40
C PRO A 30 19.05 -1.72 7.58
N ASP A 31 18.78 -1.11 8.74
CA ASP A 31 18.29 -1.78 9.95
C ASP A 31 16.77 -2.02 9.99
N GLY A 32 16.11 -2.05 8.83
CA GLY A 32 14.92 -2.87 8.67
C GLY A 32 13.59 -2.27 9.12
N ALA A 33 13.20 -1.12 8.57
CA ALA A 33 11.79 -0.72 8.59
C ALA A 33 11.41 -0.06 7.28
N CYS A 34 10.66 -0.77 6.43
CA CYS A 34 10.10 -0.13 5.25
C CYS A 34 8.92 -0.84 4.61
N VAL A 35 8.13 -0.01 3.96
CA VAL A 35 6.95 -0.40 3.21
C VAL A 35 7.38 -0.97 1.86
N GLU A 36 6.73 -2.06 1.47
CA GLU A 36 6.79 -2.61 0.12
C GLU A 36 5.51 -2.25 -0.62
N VAL A 37 5.68 -1.92 -1.90
CA VAL A 37 4.58 -1.53 -2.78
C VAL A 37 4.52 -2.48 -3.97
N ALA A 38 3.33 -2.89 -4.32
CA ALA A 38 3.04 -3.67 -5.52
C ALA A 38 1.90 -3.04 -6.33
N ARG A 39 1.92 -3.27 -7.64
CA ARG A 39 0.86 -2.87 -8.58
C ARG A 39 0.44 -4.08 -9.40
N PRO A 40 -0.44 -4.94 -8.88
CA PRO A 40 -0.87 -6.16 -9.58
C PRO A 40 -1.71 -5.88 -10.83
N CYS A 41 -2.42 -4.75 -10.85
CA CYS A 41 -3.20 -4.28 -11.99
C CYS A 41 -3.29 -2.75 -11.98
N ARG A 42 -3.94 -2.15 -12.99
CA ARG A 42 -4.04 -0.69 -13.12
C ARG A 42 -4.84 -0.03 -11.99
N ASP A 43 -5.81 -0.74 -11.43
CA ASP A 43 -6.79 -0.18 -10.49
C ASP A 43 -6.46 -0.47 -9.03
N GLN A 44 -5.31 -1.11 -8.76
CA GLN A 44 -4.91 -1.49 -7.41
C GLN A 44 -3.46 -1.14 -7.12
N VAL A 45 -3.24 -0.62 -5.93
CA VAL A 45 -1.93 -0.43 -5.31
C VAL A 45 -1.97 -1.16 -3.98
N LEU A 46 -1.00 -2.04 -3.78
CA LEU A 46 -0.85 -2.82 -2.57
C LEU A 46 0.30 -2.26 -1.73
N PHE A 47 0.08 -2.14 -0.43
CA PHE A 47 1.11 -1.79 0.55
C PHE A 47 1.20 -2.88 1.60
N ARG A 48 2.41 -3.28 1.96
CA ARG A 48 2.65 -4.17 3.10
C ARG A 48 3.86 -3.74 3.91
N ASP A 49 3.90 -4.20 5.15
CA ASP A 49 5.07 -4.06 6.02
C ASP A 49 6.09 -5.16 5.69
N SER A 50 7.30 -4.80 5.27
CA SER A 50 8.38 -5.76 5.06
C SER A 50 8.73 -6.57 6.31
N LYS A 51 8.45 -6.06 7.51
CA LYS A 51 8.71 -6.76 8.79
C LYS A 51 7.73 -7.90 9.01
N VAL A 52 6.53 -7.80 8.46
CA VAL A 52 5.46 -8.77 8.63
C VAL A 52 4.94 -9.14 7.24
N PRO A 53 5.75 -9.81 6.40
CA PRO A 53 5.39 -10.11 5.00
C PRO A 53 4.19 -11.06 4.90
N GLN A 54 3.92 -11.82 5.96
CA GLN A 54 2.73 -12.66 6.11
C GLN A 54 1.54 -11.95 6.77
N GLY A 55 1.71 -10.66 7.10
CA GLY A 55 0.69 -9.81 7.69
C GLY A 55 -0.37 -9.40 6.68
N GLY A 56 -1.18 -8.41 7.03
CA GLY A 56 -2.13 -7.87 6.08
C GLY A 56 -1.50 -6.97 5.05
N VAL A 57 -2.14 -6.97 3.89
CA VAL A 57 -1.85 -6.11 2.76
C VAL A 57 -2.96 -5.08 2.66
N VAL A 58 -2.59 -3.80 2.63
CA VAL A 58 -3.50 -2.70 2.36
C VAL A 58 -3.66 -2.59 0.84
N CYS A 59 -4.86 -2.88 0.34
CA CYS A 59 -5.21 -2.69 -1.07
C CYS A 59 -6.01 -1.40 -1.22
N VAL A 60 -5.54 -0.50 -2.08
CA VAL A 60 -6.19 0.77 -2.38
C VAL A 60 -6.17 1.12 -3.86
N SER A 61 -7.00 2.08 -4.28
CA SER A 61 -6.95 2.64 -5.63
C SER A 61 -5.67 3.48 -5.86
N PRO A 62 -5.27 3.71 -7.12
CA PRO A 62 -4.15 4.59 -7.44
C PRO A 62 -4.30 6.01 -6.89
N ASP A 63 -5.52 6.56 -6.92
CA ASP A 63 -5.81 7.90 -6.43
C ASP A 63 -5.68 7.97 -4.89
N ALA A 64 -6.18 6.95 -4.19
CA ALA A 64 -6.03 6.85 -2.74
C ALA A 64 -4.56 6.66 -2.34
N ALA A 65 -3.79 5.87 -3.10
CA ALA A 65 -2.34 5.75 -2.88
C ALA A 65 -1.61 7.09 -3.06
N ALA A 66 -1.95 7.86 -4.09
CA ALA A 66 -1.36 9.18 -4.33
C ALA A 66 -1.73 10.19 -3.22
N ALA A 67 -2.99 10.18 -2.78
CA ALA A 67 -3.46 10.99 -1.66
C ALA A 67 -2.72 10.64 -0.36
N LEU A 68 -2.55 9.35 -0.05
CA LEU A 68 -1.79 8.87 1.11
C LEU A 68 -0.35 9.38 1.07
N VAL A 69 0.36 9.19 -0.04
CA VAL A 69 1.76 9.65 -0.17
C VAL A 69 1.85 11.17 -0.03
N THR A 70 0.91 11.90 -0.61
CA THR A 70 0.87 13.38 -0.49
C THR A 70 0.68 13.82 0.95
N ALA A 71 -0.20 13.15 1.71
CA ALA A 71 -0.41 13.43 3.12
C ALA A 71 0.83 13.13 3.96
N LEU A 72 1.50 11.99 3.70
CA LEU A 72 2.73 11.61 4.40
C LEU A 72 3.88 12.58 4.14
N VAL A 73 4.04 13.08 2.91
CA VAL A 73 5.11 14.02 2.54
C VAL A 73 4.88 15.41 3.13
N LYS A 74 3.63 15.86 3.19
CA LYS A 74 3.30 17.17 3.79
C LYS A 74 3.47 17.19 5.31
N GLY A 75 3.67 16.02 5.93
CA GLY A 75 3.52 15.82 7.36
C GLY A 75 2.03 15.89 7.69
N GLY A 76 1.41 14.74 7.99
CA GLY A 76 0.04 14.72 8.48
C GLY A 76 -0.10 15.73 9.61
N CYS A 77 -1.07 16.63 9.47
CA CYS A 77 -1.38 17.64 10.48
C CYS A 77 -1.91 17.01 11.77
#